data_AF-A0A834P7F8-F1
#
_entry.id   AF-A0A834P7F8-F1
#
_cell.length_a   1.000
_cell.length_b   1.000
_cell.length_c   1.000
_cell.angle_alpha   90.00
_cell.angle_beta   90.00
_cell.angle_gamma   90.00
#
_symmetry.space_group_name_H-M   'P 1'
#
loop_
_entity.id
_entity.type
_entity.pdbx_description
1 polymer ?
#
loop_
_entity_poly.entity_id
_entity_poly.type
_entity_poly.pdbx_seq_one_letter_code
_entity_poly.pdbx_strand_id
1 'polypeptide(L)'
;MKCILLYLNLLGQALIRLPICAKSIEKCNSVLKSHKLNIYEILTGKENNWLDNILHSSVGIAAVQIGFVDLLTSMGVLADYMIGYSVGEFVCAYADGRLTAEETILAADIKGLCPDDIDVVCHNGPHSSTITGSAESMKTFIEKLRTTKIDVKILSEKRIPYHSRYIATVKVILLANLKKVIPERKPRSRKWLSTSVLCN
;
A
#
# COMPACT_ATOMS: atom_id res chain seq x y z
N MET A 1 -3.05 9.82 -11.81
CA MET A 1 -2.24 9.83 -10.57
C MET A 1 -1.87 11.22 -10.07
N LYS A 2 -1.51 12.22 -10.91
CA LYS A 2 -1.16 13.58 -10.45
C LYS A 2 -2.21 14.28 -9.56
N CYS A 3 -3.51 14.05 -9.76
CA CYS A 3 -4.55 14.72 -8.96
C CYS A 3 -4.59 14.25 -7.50
N ILE A 4 -4.62 12.94 -7.24
CA ILE A 4 -4.80 12.38 -5.87
C ILE A 4 -3.67 12.82 -4.92
N LEU A 5 -2.44 12.96 -5.41
CA LEU A 5 -1.27 13.29 -4.60
C LEU A 5 -1.09 14.80 -4.36
N LEU A 6 -1.56 15.66 -5.28
CA LEU A 6 -1.68 17.10 -5.01
C LEU A 6 -2.66 17.35 -3.85
N TYR A 7 -3.76 16.58 -3.81
CA TYR A 7 -4.69 16.63 -2.70
C TYR A 7 -4.08 16.10 -1.40
N LEU A 8 -3.21 15.08 -1.45
CA LEU A 8 -2.52 14.58 -0.26
C LEU A 8 -1.67 15.67 0.42
N ASN A 9 -0.93 16.48 -0.35
CA ASN A 9 -0.13 17.56 0.22
C ASN A 9 -0.98 18.70 0.79
N LEU A 10 -2.01 19.13 0.05
CA LEU A 10 -2.93 20.17 0.53
C LEU A 10 -3.63 19.70 1.81
N LEU A 11 -4.06 18.44 1.84
CA LEU A 11 -4.74 17.82 2.97
C LEU A 11 -3.80 17.62 4.16
N GLY A 12 -2.59 17.11 3.92
CA GLY A 12 -1.56 16.95 4.95
C GLY A 12 -1.19 18.29 5.59
N GLN A 13 -0.98 19.34 4.79
CA GLN A 13 -0.70 20.69 5.29
C GLN A 13 -1.87 21.31 6.05
N ALA A 14 -3.11 20.96 5.70
CA ALA A 14 -4.28 21.39 6.47
C ALA A 14 -4.38 20.65 7.81
N LEU A 15 -4.23 19.33 7.79
CA LEU A 15 -4.36 18.48 8.97
C LEU A 15 -3.26 18.72 10.00
N ILE A 16 -2.02 18.97 9.60
CA ILE A 16 -0.92 19.27 10.54
C ILE A 16 -1.21 20.52 11.39
N ARG A 17 -2.13 21.41 10.97
CA ARG A 17 -2.53 22.57 11.78
C ARG A 17 -3.48 22.22 12.92
N LEU A 18 -4.09 21.03 12.90
CA LEU A 18 -4.94 20.53 13.97
C LEU A 18 -4.05 19.80 15.00
N PRO A 19 -4.05 20.19 16.29
CA PRO A 19 -3.12 19.62 17.28
C PRO A 19 -3.19 18.09 17.41
N ILE A 20 -4.40 17.54 17.26
CA ILE A 20 -4.64 16.09 17.36
C ILE A 20 -3.96 15.37 16.19
N CYS A 21 -4.24 15.79 14.96
CA CYS A 21 -3.59 15.24 13.78
C CYS A 21 -2.07 15.48 13.78
N ALA A 22 -1.61 16.65 14.26
CA ALA A 22 -0.19 16.95 14.37
C ALA A 22 0.54 15.94 15.26
N LYS A 23 -0.06 15.57 16.40
CA LYS A 23 0.45 14.53 17.30
C LYS A 23 0.49 13.15 16.64
N SER A 24 -0.54 12.78 15.89
CA SER A 24 -0.59 11.51 15.13
C SER A 24 0.50 11.46 14.05
N ILE A 25 0.68 12.56 13.33
CA ILE A 25 1.70 12.72 12.29
C ILE A 25 3.11 12.66 12.89
N GLU A 26 3.34 13.32 14.02
CA GLU A 26 4.61 13.26 14.76
C GLU A 26 4.93 11.84 15.21
N LYS A 27 3.91 11.13 15.71
CA LYS A 27 4.03 9.73 16.10
C LYS A 27 4.44 8.85 14.91
N CYS A 28 3.75 8.98 13.78
CA CYS A 28 4.10 8.28 12.54
C CYS A 28 5.52 8.63 12.06
N ASN A 29 5.88 9.92 12.09
CA ASN A 29 7.21 10.39 11.67
C ASN A 29 8.32 9.82 12.57
N SER A 30 8.08 9.73 13.88
CA SER A 30 9.04 9.21 14.84
C SER A 30 9.34 7.73 14.60
N VAL A 31 8.33 6.94 14.23
CA VAL A 31 8.48 5.53 13.84
C VAL A 31 9.28 5.40 12.55
N LEU A 32 8.99 6.26 11.57
CA LEU A 32 9.59 6.18 10.24
C LEU A 32 11.02 6.72 10.14
N LYS A 33 11.50 7.47 11.15
CA LYS A 33 12.90 7.92 11.22
C LYS A 33 13.90 6.77 11.14
N SER A 34 13.63 5.62 11.78
CA SER A 34 14.51 4.45 11.69
C SER A 34 14.54 3.82 10.29
N HIS A 35 13.53 4.12 9.45
CA HIS A 35 13.40 3.68 8.07
C HIS A 35 13.92 4.74 7.07
N LYS A 36 14.57 5.80 7.57
CA LYS A 36 15.09 6.94 6.77
C LYS A 36 13.99 7.66 5.97
N LEU A 37 12.75 7.65 6.46
CA LEU A 37 11.62 8.35 5.86
C LEU A 37 11.19 9.51 6.76
N ASN A 38 10.77 10.61 6.13
CA ASN A 38 10.29 11.80 6.80
C ASN A 38 8.89 12.17 6.29
N ILE A 39 7.88 12.00 7.14
CA ILE A 39 6.48 12.28 6.78
C ILE A 39 6.26 13.78 6.52
N TYR A 40 6.96 14.66 7.23
CA TYR A 40 6.81 16.10 6.99
C TYR A 40 7.32 16.48 5.61
N GLU A 41 8.45 15.91 5.18
CA GLU A 41 8.95 16.13 3.82
C GLU A 41 7.98 15.59 2.77
N ILE A 42 7.37 14.43 3.02
CA ILE A 42 6.38 13.82 2.11
C ILE A 42 5.14 14.71 1.98
N LEU A 43 4.61 15.24 3.09
CA LEU A 43 3.35 16.01 3.10
C LEU A 43 3.51 17.50 2.76
N THR A 44 4.70 18.07 2.99
CA THR A 44 4.95 19.52 2.83
C THR A 44 5.98 19.85 1.74
N GLY A 45 6.65 18.83 1.19
CA GLY A 45 7.67 18.99 0.14
C GLY A 45 7.12 19.66 -1.12
N LYS A 46 7.93 20.57 -1.67
CA LYS A 46 7.61 21.33 -2.90
C LYS A 46 7.97 20.59 -4.19
N GLU A 47 8.88 19.62 -4.10
CA GLU A 47 9.32 18.85 -5.25
C GLU A 47 8.29 17.78 -5.60
N ASN A 48 8.11 17.46 -6.87
CA ASN A 48 7.11 16.50 -7.37
C ASN A 48 7.73 15.11 -7.62
N ASN A 49 8.97 14.90 -7.19
CA ASN A 49 9.80 13.77 -7.60
C ASN A 49 9.49 12.52 -6.75
N TRP A 50 8.92 12.71 -5.56
CA TRP A 50 8.43 11.62 -4.69
C TRP A 50 7.06 11.09 -5.13
N LEU A 51 6.39 11.75 -6.08
CA LEU A 51 5.10 11.32 -6.66
C LEU A 51 5.19 9.99 -7.41
N ASP A 52 6.38 9.62 -7.86
CA ASP A 52 6.67 8.33 -8.51
C ASP A 52 7.14 7.28 -7.50
N ASN A 53 7.35 7.68 -6.23
CA ASN A 53 7.75 6.79 -5.16
C ASN A 53 6.51 6.30 -4.39
N ILE A 54 6.07 5.09 -4.75
CA ILE A 54 4.94 4.40 -4.12
C ILE A 54 5.11 4.21 -2.60
N LEU A 55 6.36 4.14 -2.11
CA LEU A 55 6.65 4.04 -0.68
C LEU A 55 6.19 5.31 0.04
N HIS A 56 6.64 6.47 -0.46
CA HIS A 56 6.29 7.78 0.08
C HIS A 56 4.78 8.02 0.00
N SER A 57 4.17 7.63 -1.12
CA SER A 57 2.71 7.72 -1.29
C SER A 57 1.96 6.84 -0.28
N SER A 58 2.42 5.61 -0.04
CA SER A 58 1.75 4.66 0.86
C SER A 58 1.82 5.12 2.31
N VAL A 59 3.01 5.49 2.80
CA VAL A 59 3.18 5.97 4.18
C VAL A 59 2.55 7.35 4.38
N GLY A 60 2.55 8.22 3.36
CA GLY A 60 1.88 9.52 3.41
C GLY A 60 0.35 9.40 3.52
N ILE A 61 -0.25 8.49 2.74
CA ILE A 61 -1.69 8.21 2.80
C ILE A 61 -2.06 7.62 4.17
N ALA A 62 -1.30 6.62 4.65
CA ALA A 62 -1.54 6.02 5.96
C ALA A 62 -1.47 7.05 7.10
N ALA A 63 -0.43 7.90 7.12
CA ALA A 63 -0.27 8.91 8.16
C ALA A 63 -1.43 9.92 8.18
N VAL A 64 -1.90 10.36 7.02
CA VAL A 64 -3.06 11.26 6.89
C VAL A 64 -4.34 10.59 7.39
N GLN A 65 -4.57 9.33 7.02
CA GLN A 65 -5.76 8.59 7.44
C GLN A 65 -5.76 8.28 8.94
N ILE A 66 -4.60 7.95 9.55
CA ILE A 66 -4.45 7.82 11.01
C ILE A 66 -4.84 9.14 11.70
N GLY A 67 -4.33 10.27 11.21
CA GLY A 67 -4.68 11.59 11.75
C GLY A 67 -6.19 11.90 11.66
N PHE A 68 -6.87 11.43 10.61
CA PHE A 68 -8.32 11.54 10.50
C PHE A 68 -9.08 10.67 11.49
N VAL A 69 -8.65 9.43 11.68
CA VAL A 69 -9.26 8.53 12.67
C VAL A 69 -9.14 9.14 14.06
N ASP A 70 -7.97 9.67 14.43
CA ASP A 70 -7.77 10.31 15.73
C ASP A 70 -8.63 11.55 15.91
N LEU A 71 -8.75 12.37 14.85
CA LEU A 71 -9.61 13.55 14.86
C LEU A 71 -11.08 13.16 15.08
N LEU A 72 -11.61 12.24 14.29
CA LEU A 72 -13.01 11.79 14.40
C LEU A 72 -13.29 11.16 15.77
N THR A 73 -12.38 10.29 16.23
CA THR A 73 -12.49 9.64 17.54
C THR A 73 -12.47 10.66 18.67
N SER A 74 -11.64 11.71 18.58
CA SER A 74 -11.60 12.79 19.58
C SER A 74 -12.89 13.61 19.67
N MET A 75 -13.67 13.63 18.59
CA MET A 75 -14.99 14.26 18.54
C MET A 75 -16.11 13.33 19.01
N GLY A 76 -15.79 12.11 19.46
CA GLY A 76 -16.76 11.09 19.83
C GLY A 76 -17.42 10.40 18.63
N VAL A 77 -16.91 10.61 17.41
CA VAL A 77 -17.39 9.92 16.21
C VAL A 77 -16.69 8.58 16.10
N LEU A 78 -17.42 7.52 16.43
CA LEU A 78 -16.97 6.13 16.32
C LEU A 78 -17.62 5.46 15.12
N ALA A 79 -16.90 4.53 14.48
CA ALA A 79 -17.42 3.82 13.33
C ALA A 79 -18.24 2.59 13.77
N ASP A 80 -19.51 2.52 13.35
CA ASP A 80 -20.31 1.28 13.46
C ASP A 80 -19.85 0.22 12.47
N TYR A 81 -19.35 0.66 11.31
CA TYR A 81 -18.85 -0.18 10.23
C TYR A 81 -17.62 0.48 9.59
N MET A 82 -16.64 -0.34 9.19
CA MET A 82 -15.40 0.10 8.56
C MET A 82 -15.16 -0.69 7.28
N ILE A 83 -14.80 0.01 6.20
CA ILE A 83 -14.42 -0.60 4.93
C ILE A 83 -13.14 0.09 4.46
N GLY A 84 -12.06 -0.67 4.41
CA GLY A 84 -10.77 -0.21 3.91
C GLY A 84 -10.57 -0.63 2.46
N TYR A 85 -9.78 0.16 1.73
CA TYR A 85 -9.26 -0.25 0.43
C TYR A 85 -7.75 -0.03 0.42
N SER A 86 -6.98 -1.08 0.11
CA SER A 86 -5.50 -1.03 0.09
C SER A 86 -4.95 -0.55 1.44
N VAL A 87 -4.11 0.50 1.47
CA VAL A 87 -3.58 1.12 2.70
C VAL A 87 -4.68 1.43 3.73
N GLY A 88 -5.90 1.73 3.27
CA GLY A 88 -7.04 1.99 4.16
C GLY A 88 -7.48 0.80 5.01
N GLU A 89 -7.17 -0.45 4.64
CA GLU A 89 -7.47 -1.62 5.48
C GLU A 89 -6.65 -1.64 6.77
N PHE A 90 -5.38 -1.24 6.72
CA PHE A 90 -4.55 -1.10 7.92
C PHE A 90 -5.12 -0.01 8.83
N VAL A 91 -5.63 1.07 8.25
CA VAL A 91 -6.24 2.15 9.00
C VAL A 91 -7.61 1.76 9.56
N CYS A 92 -8.37 0.86 8.92
CA CYS A 92 -9.54 0.26 9.54
C CYS A 92 -9.16 -0.60 10.75
N ALA A 93 -8.08 -1.39 10.67
CA ALA A 93 -7.60 -2.15 11.81
C ALA A 93 -7.08 -1.24 12.95
N TYR A 94 -6.50 -0.08 12.62
CA TYR A 94 -6.19 0.98 13.58
C TYR A 94 -7.45 1.56 14.24
N ALA A 95 -8.45 1.94 13.44
CA ALA A 95 -9.71 2.50 13.92
C ALA A 95 -10.52 1.49 14.76
N ASP A 96 -10.38 0.19 14.49
CA ASP A 96 -10.93 -0.91 15.29
C ASP A 96 -10.13 -1.17 16.58
N GLY A 97 -8.99 -0.49 16.78
CA GLY A 97 -8.10 -0.69 17.93
C GLY A 97 -7.40 -2.06 17.92
N ARG A 98 -7.26 -2.70 16.76
CA ARG A 98 -6.52 -3.95 16.58
C ARG A 98 -5.06 -3.71 16.24
N LEU A 99 -4.74 -2.57 15.65
CA LEU A 99 -3.38 -2.11 15.41
C LEU A 99 -3.11 -0.79 16.12
N THR A 100 -1.87 -0.62 16.54
CA THR A 100 -1.33 0.67 16.96
C THR A 100 -0.99 1.54 15.74
N ALA A 101 -0.79 2.85 15.95
CA ALA A 101 -0.36 3.75 14.88
C ALA A 101 1.01 3.34 14.32
N GLU A 102 1.89 2.83 15.18
CA GLU A 102 3.20 2.29 14.85
C GLU A 102 3.10 1.07 13.92
N GLU A 103 2.28 0.08 14.28
CA GLU A 103 2.07 -1.11 13.44
C GLU A 103 1.42 -0.74 12.11
N THR A 104 0.48 0.20 12.13
CA THR A 104 -0.24 0.66 10.94
C THR A 104 0.68 1.37 9.95
N ILE A 105 1.54 2.28 10.44
CA ILE A 105 2.44 3.03 9.57
C ILE A 105 3.57 2.15 9.00
N LEU A 106 4.04 1.17 9.78
CA LEU A 106 5.01 0.17 9.30
C LEU A 106 4.38 -0.83 8.32
N ALA A 107 3.12 -1.21 8.52
CA ALA A 107 2.37 -2.02 7.56
C ALA A 107 2.11 -1.29 6.23
N ALA A 108 2.20 0.04 6.21
CA ALA A 108 2.19 0.79 4.95
C ALA A 108 3.57 0.79 4.24
N ASP A 109 4.63 0.32 4.90
CA ASP A 109 6.03 0.26 4.42
C ASP A 109 6.42 -1.13 3.84
N ILE A 110 5.49 -1.86 3.20
CA ILE A 110 5.75 -3.25 2.75
C ILE A 110 6.71 -3.30 1.55
N LYS A 111 6.77 -2.24 0.75
CA LYS A 111 7.66 -2.18 -0.42
C LYS A 111 9.11 -1.84 -0.04
N GLY A 112 9.34 -1.18 1.09
CA GLY A 112 10.68 -0.79 1.55
C GLY A 112 11.52 -1.97 2.04
N LEU A 113 10.87 -3.08 2.36
CA LEU A 113 11.52 -4.34 2.67
C LEU A 113 11.95 -5.10 1.41
N CYS A 114 11.21 -4.94 0.32
CA CYS A 114 11.42 -5.70 -0.91
C CYS A 114 12.60 -5.11 -1.71
N PRO A 115 13.59 -5.94 -2.10
CA PRO A 115 14.56 -5.58 -3.14
C PRO A 115 13.89 -5.02 -4.40
N ASP A 116 14.61 -4.20 -5.17
CA ASP A 116 14.07 -3.50 -6.35
C ASP A 116 13.44 -4.43 -7.39
N ASP A 117 13.90 -5.67 -7.46
CA ASP A 117 13.41 -6.72 -8.37
C ASP A 117 12.38 -7.67 -7.73
N ILE A 118 11.87 -7.35 -6.54
CA ILE A 118 10.79 -8.09 -5.87
C ILE A 118 9.51 -7.24 -5.88
N ASP A 119 8.47 -7.78 -6.52
CA ASP A 119 7.12 -7.21 -6.56
C ASP A 119 6.23 -7.84 -5.48
N VAL A 120 5.43 -7.02 -4.79
CA VAL A 120 4.28 -7.49 -4.03
C VAL A 120 3.13 -7.71 -5.01
N VAL A 121 2.62 -8.94 -5.08
CA VAL A 121 1.69 -9.38 -6.13
C VAL A 121 0.29 -9.72 -5.64
N CYS A 122 0.16 -10.11 -4.37
CA CYS A 122 -1.14 -10.32 -3.72
C CYS A 122 -1.11 -9.79 -2.29
N HIS A 123 -2.19 -9.14 -1.88
CA HIS A 123 -2.45 -8.80 -0.48
C HIS A 123 -3.51 -9.78 0.03
N ASN A 124 -3.12 -10.72 0.90
CA ASN A 124 -3.99 -11.81 1.35
C ASN A 124 -4.65 -11.52 2.71
N GLY A 125 -4.19 -10.49 3.43
CA GLY A 125 -4.72 -10.05 4.71
C GLY A 125 -3.73 -9.14 5.47
N PRO A 126 -4.09 -8.70 6.69
CA PRO A 126 -3.30 -7.70 7.45
C PRO A 126 -1.88 -8.17 7.81
N HIS A 127 -1.65 -9.48 7.86
CA HIS A 127 -0.34 -10.08 8.17
C HIS A 127 0.16 -11.03 7.07
N SER A 128 -0.41 -10.97 5.87
CA SER A 128 -0.05 -11.90 4.79
C SER A 128 -0.09 -11.23 3.43
N SER A 129 1.05 -11.25 2.74
CA SER A 129 1.17 -10.81 1.34
C SER A 129 2.00 -11.82 0.56
N THR A 130 1.74 -11.92 -0.73
CA THR A 130 2.54 -12.72 -1.67
C THR A 130 3.46 -11.81 -2.45
N ILE A 131 4.72 -12.19 -2.54
CA ILE A 131 5.76 -11.48 -3.28
C ILE A 131 6.35 -12.40 -4.37
N THR A 132 6.95 -11.80 -5.39
CA THR A 132 7.68 -12.54 -6.44
C THR A 132 8.82 -11.70 -6.99
N GLY A 133 9.88 -12.34 -7.46
CA GLY A 133 11.07 -11.68 -8.02
C GLY A 133 12.01 -12.68 -8.68
N SER A 134 13.23 -12.24 -8.97
CA SER A 134 14.26 -13.16 -9.46
C SER A 134 14.54 -14.27 -8.45
N ALA A 135 14.91 -15.46 -8.93
CA ALA A 135 15.18 -16.60 -8.05
C ALA A 135 16.31 -16.31 -7.05
N GLU A 136 17.31 -15.52 -7.45
CA GLU A 136 18.43 -15.12 -6.62
C GLU A 136 18.01 -14.14 -5.52
N SER A 137 17.33 -13.05 -5.87
CA SER A 137 16.82 -12.09 -4.89
C SER A 137 15.80 -12.71 -3.93
N MET A 138 14.92 -13.57 -4.43
CA MET A 138 13.95 -14.28 -3.60
C MET A 138 14.64 -15.18 -2.57
N LYS A 139 15.70 -15.89 -2.95
CA LYS A 139 16.45 -16.74 -2.02
C LYS A 139 17.06 -15.91 -0.88
N THR A 140 17.80 -14.86 -1.23
CA THR A 140 18.44 -13.95 -0.27
C THR A 140 17.42 -13.29 0.64
N PHE A 141 16.28 -12.86 0.08
CA PHE A 141 15.25 -12.18 0.84
C PHE A 141 14.49 -13.13 1.78
N ILE A 142 14.21 -14.37 1.36
CA ILE A 142 13.61 -15.40 2.23
C ILE A 142 14.52 -15.68 3.44
N GLU A 143 15.82 -15.79 3.24
CA GLU A 143 16.80 -15.97 4.33
C GLU A 143 16.76 -14.78 5.30
N LYS A 144 16.75 -13.55 4.78
CA LYS A 144 16.61 -12.32 5.58
C LYS A 144 15.30 -12.29 6.39
N LEU A 145 14.16 -12.65 5.78
CA LEU A 145 12.87 -12.65 6.46
C LEU A 145 12.86 -13.66 7.62
N ARG A 146 13.42 -14.85 7.41
CA ARG A 146 13.53 -15.89 8.44
C ARG A 146 14.41 -15.46 9.61
N THR A 147 15.55 -14.80 9.37
CA THR A 147 16.41 -14.30 10.46
C THR A 147 15.72 -13.20 11.27
N THR A 148 14.83 -12.43 10.64
CA THR A 148 13.98 -11.44 11.32
C THR A 148 12.71 -12.02 11.98
N LYS A 149 12.58 -13.37 12.04
CA LYS A 149 11.41 -14.07 12.61
C LYS A 149 10.08 -13.76 11.91
N ILE A 150 10.11 -13.45 10.62
CA ILE A 150 8.92 -13.32 9.77
C ILE A 150 8.62 -14.69 9.15
N ASP A 151 7.38 -15.16 9.28
CA ASP A 151 6.94 -16.42 8.71
C ASP A 151 6.88 -16.34 7.18
N VAL A 152 7.52 -17.32 6.53
CA VAL A 152 7.57 -17.40 5.07
C VAL A 152 7.13 -18.78 4.61
N LYS A 153 6.05 -18.80 3.81
CA LYS A 153 5.59 -20.00 3.10
C LYS A 153 5.88 -19.87 1.62
N ILE A 154 6.67 -20.80 1.08
CA ILE A 154 6.90 -20.90 -0.37
C ILE A 154 5.65 -21.52 -1.01
N LEU A 155 5.04 -20.80 -1.97
CA LEU A 155 3.78 -21.20 -2.59
C LEU A 155 3.95 -22.06 -3.85
N SER A 156 5.05 -21.86 -4.60
CA SER A 156 5.28 -22.56 -5.87
C SER A 156 6.76 -22.57 -6.24
N GLU A 157 7.27 -23.75 -6.61
CA GLU A 157 8.59 -23.91 -7.24
C GLU A 157 8.55 -23.69 -8.76
N LYS A 158 7.34 -23.68 -9.35
CA LYS A 158 7.16 -23.34 -10.77
C LYS A 158 7.48 -21.86 -10.92
N ARG A 159 8.62 -21.57 -11.55
CA ARG A 159 9.28 -20.25 -11.70
C ARG A 159 8.53 -19.28 -12.63
N ILE A 160 7.22 -19.18 -12.49
CA ILE A 160 6.38 -18.27 -13.27
C ILE A 160 5.90 -17.15 -12.32
N PRO A 161 6.45 -15.94 -12.44
CA PRO A 161 6.13 -14.81 -11.56
C PRO A 161 4.82 -14.13 -12.01
N TYR A 162 3.69 -14.76 -11.71
CA TYR A 162 2.37 -14.21 -12.01
C TYR A 162 2.14 -12.86 -11.31
N HIS A 163 1.28 -12.03 -11.90
CA HIS A 163 0.89 -10.71 -11.36
C HIS A 163 2.05 -9.71 -11.15
N SER A 164 3.19 -9.93 -11.81
CA SER A 164 4.38 -9.10 -11.68
C SER A 164 4.78 -8.44 -13.01
N ARG A 165 5.80 -7.58 -12.96
CA ARG A 165 6.41 -7.00 -14.16
C ARG A 165 6.94 -8.05 -15.15
N TYR A 166 7.35 -9.22 -14.66
CA TYR A 166 8.00 -10.25 -15.47
C TYR A 166 7.07 -10.92 -16.49
N ILE A 167 5.75 -10.85 -16.30
CA ILE A 167 4.76 -11.40 -17.25
C ILE A 167 4.35 -10.38 -18.34
N ALA A 168 4.92 -9.17 -18.33
CA ALA A 168 4.57 -8.11 -19.27
C ALA A 168 4.77 -8.51 -20.73
N THR A 169 5.77 -9.34 -21.03
CA THR A 169 6.04 -9.86 -22.38
C THR A 169 4.91 -10.75 -22.92
N VAL A 170 4.20 -11.46 -22.03
CA VAL A 170 3.07 -12.33 -22.39
C VAL A 170 1.82 -11.51 -22.74
N LYS A 171 1.73 -10.26 -22.28
CA LYS A 171 0.58 -9.38 -22.51
C LYS A 171 0.20 -9.27 -23.99
N VAL A 172 1.18 -9.09 -24.86
CA VAL A 172 0.94 -8.89 -26.31
C VAL A 172 0.32 -10.14 -26.93
N ILE A 173 0.91 -11.29 -26.66
CA ILE A 173 0.47 -12.59 -27.21
C ILE A 173 -0.90 -12.96 -26.62
N LEU A 174 -1.07 -12.81 -25.31
CA LEU A 174 -2.33 -13.11 -24.63
C LEU A 174 -3.46 -12.21 -25.13
N LEU A 175 -3.24 -10.90 -25.23
CA LEU A 175 -4.24 -9.97 -25.73
C LEU A 175 -4.62 -10.27 -27.18
N ALA A 176 -3.64 -10.59 -28.04
CA ALA A 176 -3.90 -10.96 -29.42
C ALA A 176 -4.80 -12.20 -29.54
N ASN A 177 -4.57 -13.22 -28.69
CA ASN A 177 -5.42 -14.41 -28.66
C ASN A 177 -6.79 -14.15 -28.02
N LEU A 178 -6.84 -13.38 -26.93
CA LEU A 178 -8.10 -13.02 -26.28
C LEU A 178 -9.03 -12.23 -27.22
N LYS A 179 -8.49 -11.36 -28.08
CA LYS A 179 -9.29 -10.64 -29.09
C LYS A 179 -9.94 -11.56 -30.14
N LYS A 180 -9.36 -12.73 -30.40
CA LYS A 180 -9.97 -13.73 -31.30
C LYS A 180 -11.16 -14.42 -30.64
N VAL A 181 -11.07 -14.66 -29.33
CA VAL A 181 -12.09 -15.37 -28.54
C VAL A 181 -13.20 -14.43 -28.04
N ILE A 182 -12.82 -13.21 -27.67
CA ILE A 182 -13.70 -12.14 -27.17
C ILE A 182 -13.56 -10.95 -28.11
N PRO A 183 -14.13 -11.03 -29.34
CA PRO A 183 -14.01 -9.97 -30.34
C PRO A 183 -14.71 -8.68 -29.90
N GLU A 184 -15.80 -8.80 -29.15
CA GLU A 184 -16.55 -7.67 -28.60
C GLU A 184 -16.56 -7.70 -27.07
N ARG A 185 -16.10 -6.60 -26.46
CA ARG A 185 -16.09 -6.44 -25.00
C ARG A 185 -17.50 -6.11 -24.50
N LYS A 186 -18.06 -6.99 -23.67
CA LYS A 186 -19.29 -6.68 -22.92
C LYS A 186 -18.96 -5.86 -21.66
N PRO A 187 -19.77 -4.84 -21.31
CA PRO A 187 -19.57 -4.07 -20.10
C PRO A 187 -19.81 -4.94 -18.85
N ARG A 188 -19.02 -4.71 -17.81
CA ARG A 188 -19.23 -5.36 -16.50
C ARG A 188 -20.47 -4.77 -15.84
N SER A 189 -21.22 -5.58 -15.10
CA SER A 189 -22.30 -5.07 -14.26
C SER A 189 -21.75 -4.36 -13.02
N ARG A 190 -22.55 -3.49 -12.39
CA ARG A 190 -22.21 -2.83 -11.12
C ARG A 190 -22.05 -3.78 -9.94
N LYS A 191 -22.51 -5.04 -10.07
CA LYS A 191 -22.36 -6.08 -9.04
C LYS A 191 -20.96 -6.71 -9.02
N TRP A 192 -20.17 -6.52 -10.08
CA TRP A 192 -18.82 -7.09 -10.17
C TRP A 192 -17.77 -6.07 -9.71
N LEU A 193 -17.35 -6.23 -8.44
CA LEU A 193 -16.19 -5.53 -7.88
C LEU A 193 -14.91 -6.25 -8.33
N SER A 194 -14.09 -5.57 -9.11
CA SER A 194 -12.90 -6.15 -9.72
C SER A 194 -11.65 -5.84 -8.92
N THR A 195 -10.85 -6.86 -8.66
CA THR A 195 -9.57 -6.77 -7.93
C THR A 195 -8.35 -6.61 -8.85
N SER A 196 -8.54 -6.70 -10.18
CA SER A 196 -7.47 -6.56 -11.19
C SER A 196 -7.45 -5.20 -11.89
N VAL A 197 -8.56 -4.48 -11.84
CA VAL A 197 -8.72 -3.13 -12.39
C VAL A 197 -9.73 -2.40 -11.51
N LEU A 198 -9.30 -1.28 -10.92
CA LEU A 198 -10.19 -0.36 -10.21
C LEU A 198 -11.35 0.04 -11.15
N CYS A 199 -12.58 -0.03 -10.66
CA CYS A 199 -13.73 0.48 -11.40
C CYS A 199 -13.57 2.00 -11.51
N ASN A 200 -13.35 2.51 -12.74
CA ASN A 200 -13.52 3.94 -13.05
C ASN A 200 -14.97 4.36 -12.85
#